data_AF-A0A849ZEC3-F1
#
_entry.id   AF-A0A849ZEC3-F1
#
_cell.length_a   1.000
_cell.length_b   1.000
_cell.length_c   1.000
_cell.angle_alpha   90.00
_cell.angle_beta   90.00
_cell.angle_gamma   90.00
#
_symmetry.space_group_name_H-M   'P 1'
#
loop_
_entity.id
_entity.type
_entity.pdbx_description
1 polymer ?
#
loop_
_entity_poly.entity_id
_entity_poly.type
_entity_poly.pdbx_seq_one_letter_code
_entity_poly.pdbx_strand_id
1 'polypeptide(L)'
;MGPLSASAPPAASASAPEPVASASASAPPLDTAAPVEPTPNQGDAALAVGAVEKLTEVKSFCETLKIKHGLSCILYVSEVPEEKCGPGPAQPLDACNFSVYVGENHKTHSSRFATFFVRPGAWTVVGADDFACGGMSIADYKKLRAARLKAKPDEAVDCPGD
;
A
#
# COMPACT_ATOMS: atom_id res chain seq x y z
N MET A 1 -22.31 -67.51 14.64
CA MET A 1 -23.24 -66.68 15.44
C MET A 1 -23.32 -65.32 14.74
N GLY A 2 -24.44 -65.02 14.06
CA GLY A 2 -24.68 -63.67 13.51
C GLY A 2 -25.37 -62.77 14.53
N PRO A 3 -25.99 -61.65 14.11
CA PRO A 3 -25.54 -60.62 13.16
C PRO A 3 -25.82 -59.20 13.73
N LEU A 4 -25.86 -58.17 12.85
CA LEU A 4 -26.48 -56.82 12.93
C LEU A 4 -25.45 -55.69 12.77
N SER A 5 -25.37 -54.91 11.68
CA SER A 5 -26.35 -54.12 10.89
C SER A 5 -26.46 -52.65 11.34
N ALA A 6 -26.76 -51.80 10.35
CA ALA A 6 -27.15 -50.39 10.37
C ALA A 6 -26.03 -49.34 10.50
N SER A 7 -26.06 -48.19 9.85
CA SER A 7 -26.87 -47.62 8.76
C SER A 7 -26.21 -46.28 8.42
N ALA A 8 -26.13 -45.92 7.13
CA ALA A 8 -25.71 -44.59 6.70
C ALA A 8 -26.79 -43.53 7.00
N PRO A 9 -26.44 -42.29 7.37
CA PRO A 9 -27.36 -41.17 7.29
C PRO A 9 -27.29 -40.45 5.92
N PRO A 10 -28.40 -39.90 5.42
CA PRO A 10 -28.48 -39.21 4.13
C PRO A 10 -28.07 -37.73 4.21
N ALA A 11 -27.68 -37.17 3.07
CA ALA A 11 -27.62 -35.73 2.84
C ALA A 11 -28.96 -35.23 2.27
N ALA A 12 -29.46 -34.09 2.76
CA ALA A 12 -30.36 -33.20 2.02
C ALA A 12 -30.46 -31.81 2.67
N SER A 13 -30.43 -30.80 1.79
CA SER A 13 -30.58 -29.36 2.02
C SER A 13 -31.97 -28.93 2.50
N ALA A 14 -32.04 -27.78 3.19
CA ALA A 14 -32.76 -26.55 2.77
C ALA A 14 -33.43 -25.74 3.91
N SER A 15 -33.18 -24.43 3.85
CA SER A 15 -34.02 -23.24 4.14
C SER A 15 -34.63 -22.94 5.52
N ALA A 16 -34.14 -21.80 6.06
CA ALA A 16 -34.80 -20.62 6.65
C ALA A 16 -35.72 -20.73 7.88
N PRO A 17 -35.56 -19.77 8.80
CA PRO A 17 -36.72 -19.03 9.30
C PRO A 17 -36.52 -17.50 9.26
N GLU A 18 -37.56 -16.77 8.84
CA GLU A 18 -37.79 -15.39 9.27
C GLU A 18 -38.26 -15.39 10.74
N PRO A 19 -38.04 -14.29 11.49
CA PRO A 19 -39.20 -13.44 11.74
C PRO A 19 -38.92 -11.93 11.77
N VAL A 20 -39.94 -11.20 11.33
CA VAL A 20 -40.17 -9.77 11.55
C VAL A 20 -40.51 -9.46 13.02
N ALA A 21 -39.93 -8.41 13.59
CA ALA A 21 -40.58 -7.53 14.56
C ALA A 21 -39.77 -6.24 14.75
N SER A 22 -40.42 -5.12 14.46
CA SER A 22 -39.94 -3.76 14.66
C SER A 22 -40.31 -3.30 16.07
N ALA A 23 -39.36 -2.71 16.81
CA ALA A 23 -39.66 -1.93 18.02
C ALA A 23 -38.64 -0.79 18.16
N SER A 24 -39.17 0.43 18.03
CA SER A 24 -38.51 1.71 18.27
C SER A 24 -37.88 1.80 19.66
N ALA A 25 -36.61 2.22 19.73
CA ALA A 25 -36.02 2.83 20.91
C ALA A 25 -35.00 3.90 20.50
N SER A 26 -35.35 5.14 20.83
CA SER A 26 -34.55 6.37 20.99
C SER A 26 -33.09 6.37 20.51
N ALA A 27 -32.82 7.17 19.47
CA ALA A 27 -31.49 7.58 19.07
C ALA A 27 -30.90 8.61 20.06
N PRO A 28 -29.66 8.44 20.56
CA PRO A 28 -28.81 9.56 20.93
C PRO A 28 -28.14 10.16 19.66
N PRO A 29 -27.84 11.47 19.63
CA PRO A 29 -27.14 12.07 18.51
C PRO A 29 -25.67 11.67 18.58
N LEU A 30 -25.21 10.85 17.63
CA LEU A 30 -23.79 10.55 17.48
C LEU A 30 -23.20 11.43 16.39
N ASP A 31 -22.36 12.35 16.88
CA ASP A 31 -21.12 12.85 16.31
C ASP A 31 -20.93 12.67 14.80
N THR A 32 -20.72 13.80 14.14
CA THR A 32 -20.26 13.88 12.76
C THR A 32 -18.87 13.24 12.67
N ALA A 33 -18.83 11.93 12.48
CA ALA A 33 -17.62 11.23 12.08
C ALA A 33 -17.14 11.86 10.77
N ALA A 34 -15.95 12.46 10.81
CA ALA A 34 -15.26 12.90 9.62
C ALA A 34 -15.27 11.76 8.59
N PRO A 35 -15.43 12.06 7.29
CA PRO A 35 -15.43 11.03 6.26
C PRO A 35 -14.13 10.24 6.35
N VAL A 36 -14.22 8.99 6.80
CA VAL A 36 -13.11 8.06 6.76
C VAL A 36 -12.94 7.70 5.29
N GLU A 37 -11.83 8.14 4.69
CA GLU A 37 -11.50 7.77 3.32
C GLU A 37 -11.52 6.23 3.22
N PRO A 38 -12.22 5.65 2.23
CA PRO A 38 -12.32 4.21 2.11
C PRO A 38 -10.92 3.63 1.89
N THR A 39 -10.49 2.76 2.81
CA THR A 39 -9.32 1.91 2.61
C THR A 39 -9.57 1.07 1.36
N PRO A 40 -8.73 1.15 0.31
CA PRO A 40 -8.91 0.36 -0.91
C PRO A 40 -8.97 -1.14 -0.59
N ASN A 41 -9.96 -1.82 -1.16
CA ASN A 41 -10.01 -3.28 -1.17
C ASN A 41 -8.95 -3.85 -2.12
N GLN A 42 -8.31 -4.94 -1.68
CA GLN A 42 -7.13 -5.61 -2.24
C GLN A 42 -7.21 -6.15 -3.68
N GLY A 43 -8.34 -6.05 -4.38
CA GLY A 43 -8.55 -6.69 -5.69
C GLY A 43 -8.45 -5.80 -6.92
N ASP A 44 -8.36 -4.48 -6.75
CA ASP A 44 -8.38 -3.55 -7.88
C ASP A 44 -7.08 -2.76 -7.94
N ALA A 45 -6.21 -3.16 -8.88
CA ALA A 45 -4.94 -2.49 -9.12
C ALA A 45 -5.12 -0.98 -9.37
N ALA A 46 -6.25 -0.55 -9.95
CA ALA A 46 -6.54 0.87 -10.16
C ALA A 46 -6.85 1.58 -8.84
N LEU A 47 -7.55 0.92 -7.89
CA LEU A 47 -7.76 1.48 -6.54
C LEU A 47 -6.45 1.56 -5.76
N ALA A 48 -5.57 0.57 -5.87
CA ALA A 48 -4.26 0.59 -5.24
C ALA A 48 -3.37 1.71 -5.80
N VAL A 49 -3.32 1.88 -7.12
CA VAL A 49 -2.61 3.00 -7.76
C VAL A 49 -3.19 4.33 -7.30
N GLY A 50 -4.52 4.49 -7.30
CA GLY A 50 -5.16 5.74 -6.87
C GLY A 50 -4.90 6.09 -5.40
N ALA A 51 -4.77 5.10 -4.52
CA ALA A 51 -4.37 5.32 -3.12
C ALA A 51 -2.88 5.67 -2.99
N VAL A 52 -2.03 5.02 -3.77
CA VAL A 52 -0.59 5.28 -3.81
C VAL A 52 -0.27 6.69 -4.34
N GLU A 53 -1.01 7.16 -5.35
CA GLU A 53 -0.86 8.52 -5.91
C GLU A 53 -1.12 9.62 -4.88
N LYS A 54 -1.96 9.34 -3.88
CA LYS A 54 -2.28 10.28 -2.80
C LYS A 54 -1.23 10.31 -1.69
N LEU A 55 -0.30 9.35 -1.66
CA LEU A 55 0.75 9.30 -0.64
C LEU A 55 1.68 10.50 -0.80
N THR A 56 1.94 11.20 0.30
CA THR A 56 2.66 12.48 0.30
C THR A 56 4.04 12.35 -0.37
N GLU A 57 4.77 11.28 -0.07
CA GLU A 57 6.10 11.01 -0.60
C GLU A 57 6.07 10.73 -2.11
N VAL A 58 5.10 9.94 -2.58
CA VAL A 58 4.94 9.59 -4.00
C VAL A 58 4.50 10.83 -4.79
N LYS A 59 3.51 11.56 -4.28
CA LYS A 59 3.03 12.81 -4.86
C LYS A 59 4.15 13.83 -4.98
N SER A 60 4.89 14.09 -3.90
CA SER A 60 6.02 15.03 -3.90
C SER A 60 7.10 14.62 -4.90
N PHE A 61 7.34 13.32 -5.05
CA PHE A 61 8.27 12.81 -6.04
C PHE A 61 7.81 13.12 -7.47
N CYS A 62 6.58 12.73 -7.81
CA CYS A 62 5.99 12.99 -9.14
C CYS A 62 5.88 14.49 -9.45
N GLU A 63 5.53 15.34 -8.48
CA GLU A 63 5.52 16.80 -8.65
C GLU A 63 6.90 17.35 -8.96
N THR A 64 7.95 16.80 -8.32
CA THR A 64 9.33 17.21 -8.61
C THR A 64 9.73 16.85 -10.04
N LEU A 65 9.39 15.64 -10.51
CA LEU A 65 9.62 15.22 -11.89
C LEU A 65 8.92 16.17 -12.88
N LYS A 66 7.66 16.50 -12.61
CA LYS A 66 6.89 17.42 -13.44
C LYS A 66 7.46 18.83 -13.47
N ILE A 67 7.77 19.41 -12.30
CA ILE A 67 8.21 20.80 -12.20
C ILE A 67 9.64 20.98 -12.69
N LYS A 68 10.56 20.09 -12.29
CA LYS A 68 11.99 20.25 -12.61
C LYS A 68 12.35 19.69 -13.99
N HIS A 69 11.71 18.61 -14.42
CA HIS A 69 12.09 17.90 -15.64
C HIS A 69 11.02 18.01 -16.74
N GLY A 70 9.82 18.52 -16.45
CA GLY A 70 8.74 18.62 -17.43
C GLY A 70 8.13 17.27 -17.81
N LEU A 71 8.37 16.22 -17.01
CA LEU A 71 8.01 14.84 -17.31
C LEU A 71 6.75 14.42 -16.55
N SER A 72 5.98 13.50 -17.14
CA SER A 72 4.89 12.84 -16.42
C SER A 72 5.45 11.68 -15.58
N CYS A 73 4.71 11.34 -14.53
CA CYS A 73 5.06 10.24 -13.62
C CYS A 73 4.31 8.98 -14.07
N ILE A 74 4.94 7.82 -13.98
CA ILE A 74 4.29 6.51 -14.09
C ILE A 74 4.49 5.73 -12.79
N LEU A 75 3.44 5.03 -12.37
CA LEU A 75 3.43 4.23 -11.16
C LEU A 75 3.10 2.79 -11.51
N TYR A 76 3.86 1.87 -10.94
CA TYR A 76 3.55 0.44 -10.93
C TYR A 76 3.54 -0.03 -9.48
N VAL A 77 2.45 -0.68 -9.08
CA VAL A 77 2.27 -1.19 -7.72
C VAL A 77 2.43 -2.71 -7.79
N SER A 78 3.34 -3.27 -6.99
CA SER A 78 3.44 -4.72 -6.83
C SER A 78 2.17 -5.26 -6.19
N GLU A 79 2.02 -6.58 -6.18
CA GLU A 79 0.92 -7.22 -5.47
C GLU A 79 0.86 -6.72 -4.01
N VAL A 80 -0.35 -6.32 -3.59
CA VAL A 80 -0.61 -5.85 -2.23
C VAL A 80 -0.84 -7.09 -1.37
N PRO A 81 0.01 -7.37 -0.36
CA PRO A 81 -0.10 -8.60 0.41
C PRO A 81 -1.46 -8.67 1.15
N GLU A 82 -2.04 -9.87 1.18
CA GLU A 82 -3.34 -10.14 1.81
C GLU A 82 -3.28 -10.04 3.35
N GLU A 83 -2.15 -10.41 3.94
CA GLU A 83 -1.99 -10.56 5.39
C GLU A 83 -1.69 -9.23 6.10
N LYS A 84 -2.31 -9.05 7.27
CA LYS A 84 -2.03 -7.91 8.16
C LYS A 84 -0.63 -8.07 8.76
N CYS A 85 0.35 -7.46 8.12
CA CYS A 85 1.69 -7.35 8.68
C CYS A 85 1.62 -6.72 10.07
N GLY A 86 2.04 -7.48 11.09
CA GLY A 86 2.06 -7.00 12.48
C GLY A 86 3.04 -5.82 12.66
N PRO A 87 2.82 -4.94 13.64
CA PRO A 87 3.74 -3.84 13.94
C PRO A 87 5.03 -4.41 14.58
N GLY A 88 5.99 -4.82 13.74
CA GLY A 88 7.31 -5.29 14.15
C GLY A 88 8.41 -4.37 13.62
N PRO A 89 9.35 -3.90 14.46
CA PRO A 89 10.37 -2.93 14.06
C PRO A 89 11.57 -3.50 13.27
N ALA A 90 11.57 -4.78 12.90
CA ALA A 90 12.76 -5.46 12.36
C ALA A 90 12.49 -6.42 11.18
N GLN A 91 11.44 -6.17 10.40
CA GLN A 91 11.24 -6.92 9.17
C GLN A 91 11.98 -6.23 8.01
N PRO A 92 12.62 -7.00 7.10
CA PRO A 92 13.11 -6.48 5.83
C PRO A 92 12.01 -5.67 5.13
N LEU A 93 12.38 -4.55 4.49
CA LEU A 93 11.41 -3.63 3.88
C LEU A 93 10.51 -4.32 2.84
N ASP A 94 10.99 -5.39 2.21
CA ASP A 94 10.33 -6.21 1.21
C ASP A 94 9.47 -7.36 1.77
N ALA A 95 9.62 -7.73 3.06
CA ALA A 95 8.94 -8.90 3.62
C ALA A 95 7.46 -8.67 4.00
N CYS A 96 7.09 -7.41 4.24
CA CYS A 96 5.77 -7.04 4.80
C CYS A 96 5.22 -5.72 4.22
N ASN A 97 5.82 -5.22 3.15
CA ASN A 97 5.36 -4.02 2.48
C ASN A 97 5.28 -4.31 0.98
N PHE A 98 4.34 -3.69 0.30
CA PHE A 98 4.32 -3.76 -1.16
C PHE A 98 5.19 -2.65 -1.73
N SER A 99 5.75 -2.93 -2.90
CA SER A 99 6.62 -2.02 -3.63
C SER A 99 5.80 -1.16 -4.58
N VAL A 100 6.07 0.13 -4.54
CA VAL A 100 5.58 1.10 -5.52
C VAL A 100 6.78 1.58 -6.33
N TYR A 101 6.80 1.20 -7.59
CA TYR A 101 7.83 1.63 -8.52
C TYR A 101 7.38 2.93 -9.18
N VAL A 102 8.21 3.96 -9.04
CA VAL A 102 7.95 5.29 -9.57
C VAL A 102 8.97 5.59 -10.66
N GLY A 103 8.45 5.97 -11.83
CA GLY A 103 9.26 6.25 -12.99
C GLY A 103 8.90 7.55 -13.69
N GLU A 104 9.83 8.04 -14.49
CA GLU A 104 9.57 9.04 -15.50
C GLU A 104 8.90 8.39 -16.70
N ASN A 105 7.88 9.06 -17.22
CA ASN A 105 7.25 8.70 -18.47
C ASN A 105 7.68 9.69 -19.57
N HIS A 106 8.52 9.19 -20.48
CA HIS A 106 8.94 9.91 -21.66
C HIS A 106 8.03 9.54 -22.84
N LYS A 107 8.06 10.33 -23.91
CA LYS A 107 7.25 10.03 -25.12
C LYS A 107 7.59 8.67 -25.75
N THR A 108 8.83 8.19 -25.58
CA THR A 108 9.36 7.01 -26.28
C THR A 108 9.72 5.86 -25.36
N HIS A 109 9.80 6.09 -24.05
CA HIS A 109 10.23 5.10 -23.07
C HIS A 109 9.80 5.52 -21.66
N SER A 110 10.01 4.64 -20.69
CA SER A 110 9.88 4.98 -19.28
C SER A 110 11.14 4.52 -18.54
N SER A 111 11.53 5.27 -17.51
CA SER A 111 12.71 4.97 -16.70
C SER A 111 12.31 4.93 -15.23
N ARG A 112 12.70 3.88 -14.51
CA ARG A 112 12.44 3.73 -13.07
C ARG A 112 13.44 4.57 -12.27
N PHE A 113 12.96 5.37 -11.30
CA PHE A 113 13.82 6.24 -10.49
C PHE A 113 13.86 5.86 -9.02
N ALA A 114 12.72 5.47 -8.44
CA ALA A 114 12.64 5.13 -7.03
C ALA A 114 11.67 3.98 -6.83
N THR A 115 11.91 3.19 -5.80
CA THR A 115 10.92 2.24 -5.27
C THR A 115 10.52 2.72 -3.88
N PHE A 116 9.24 2.84 -3.60
CA PHE A 116 8.73 3.11 -2.25
C PHE A 116 8.15 1.83 -1.65
N PHE A 117 8.42 1.59 -0.38
CA PHE A 117 7.83 0.48 0.37
C PHE A 117 6.65 0.99 1.17
N VAL A 118 5.47 0.44 0.93
CA VAL A 118 4.22 0.89 1.53
C VAL A 118 3.64 -0.18 2.44
N ARG A 119 3.31 0.22 3.67
CA ARG A 119 2.68 -0.69 4.63
C ARG A 119 1.23 -0.96 4.22
N PRO A 120 0.84 -2.24 4.01
CA PRO A 120 -0.54 -2.61 3.71
C PRO A 120 -1.47 -2.19 4.86
N GLY A 121 -2.71 -1.81 4.54
CA GLY A 121 -3.73 -1.36 5.49
C GLY A 121 -3.53 0.05 6.03
N ALA A 122 -2.31 0.44 6.38
CA ALA A 122 -1.98 1.80 6.84
C ALA A 122 -1.74 2.79 5.70
N TRP A 123 -1.50 2.29 4.47
CA TRP A 123 -1.21 3.10 3.28
C TRP A 123 -0.20 4.21 3.58
N THR A 124 0.92 3.80 4.17
CA THR A 124 1.98 4.72 4.61
C THR A 124 3.30 4.26 4.03
N VAL A 125 4.06 5.19 3.47
CA VAL A 125 5.43 4.91 3.00
C VAL A 125 6.34 4.74 4.21
N VAL A 126 6.94 3.56 4.35
CA VAL A 126 7.84 3.21 5.46
C VAL A 126 9.31 3.25 5.07
N GLY A 127 9.59 3.08 3.78
CA GLY A 127 10.94 3.07 3.24
C GLY A 127 10.96 3.42 1.76
N ALA A 128 12.17 3.57 1.24
CA ALA A 128 12.41 3.67 -0.18
C ALA A 128 13.71 2.96 -0.54
N ASP A 129 13.78 2.42 -1.75
CA ASP A 129 14.99 1.96 -2.38
C ASP A 129 15.43 3.00 -3.42
N ASP A 130 16.63 3.51 -3.21
CA ASP A 130 17.35 4.31 -4.18
C ASP A 130 18.34 3.41 -4.90
N PHE A 131 18.31 3.36 -6.23
CA PHE A 131 19.11 2.41 -7.00
C PHE A 131 20.62 2.46 -6.68
N ALA A 132 21.13 3.61 -6.23
CA ALA A 132 22.53 3.76 -5.84
C ALA A 132 22.81 3.40 -4.37
N CYS A 133 21.83 3.49 -3.48
CA CYS A 133 22.00 3.33 -2.03
C CYS A 133 21.21 2.17 -1.41
N GLY A 134 20.46 1.42 -2.22
CA GLY A 134 19.59 0.33 -1.77
C GLY A 134 18.40 0.80 -0.93
N GLY A 135 17.76 -0.17 -0.27
CA GLY A 135 16.60 0.02 0.58
C GLY A 135 16.94 0.66 1.93
N MET A 136 16.23 1.74 2.27
CA MET A 136 16.42 2.48 3.51
C MET A 136 15.09 2.97 4.11
N SER A 137 15.15 3.42 5.38
CA SER A 137 14.01 4.03 6.04
C SER A 137 13.53 5.29 5.31
N ILE A 138 12.24 5.61 5.39
CA ILE A 138 11.73 6.80 4.70
C ILE A 138 12.33 8.10 5.28
N ALA A 139 12.74 8.08 6.55
CA ALA A 139 13.41 9.21 7.18
C ALA A 139 14.79 9.46 6.55
N ASP A 140 15.56 8.41 6.30
CA ASP A 140 16.90 8.53 5.70
C ASP A 140 16.83 8.84 4.22
N TYR A 141 15.85 8.26 3.51
CA TYR A 141 15.59 8.62 2.11
C TYR A 141 15.25 10.11 1.97
N LYS A 142 14.43 10.68 2.87
CA LYS A 142 14.11 12.12 2.85
C LYS A 142 15.35 12.98 3.02
N LYS A 143 16.29 12.59 3.89
CA LYS A 143 17.57 13.28 4.08
C LYS A 143 18.44 13.18 2.81
N LEU A 144 18.61 11.97 2.27
CA LEU A 144 19.36 11.72 1.04
C LEU A 144 18.82 12.56 -0.13
N ARG A 145 17.50 12.54 -0.34
CA ARG A 145 16.84 13.30 -1.40
C ARG A 145 17.02 14.80 -1.22
N ALA A 146 16.88 15.30 0.01
CA ALA A 146 17.11 16.73 0.30
C ALA A 146 18.57 17.13 0.04
N ALA A 147 19.54 16.26 0.33
CA ALA A 147 20.95 16.49 0.04
C ALA A 147 21.19 16.50 -1.48
N ARG A 148 20.71 15.51 -2.24
CA ARG A 148 20.83 15.47 -3.71
C ARG A 148 20.19 16.65 -4.41
N LEU A 149 19.08 17.17 -3.89
CA LEU A 149 18.43 18.36 -4.46
C LEU A 149 19.24 19.66 -4.24
N LYS A 150 20.16 19.68 -3.27
CA LYS A 150 21.05 20.82 -2.97
C LYS A 150 22.44 20.65 -3.56
N ALA A 151 22.87 19.41 -3.79
CA ALA A 151 24.17 19.08 -4.34
C ALA A 151 24.33 19.68 -5.75
N LYS A 152 25.58 20.03 -6.09
CA LYS A 152 25.94 20.40 -7.46
C LYS A 152 25.86 19.16 -8.38
N PRO A 153 25.73 19.35 -9.70
CA PRO A 153 25.60 18.22 -10.64
C PRO A 153 26.71 17.17 -10.54
N ASP A 154 27.92 17.57 -10.17
CA ASP A 154 29.09 16.69 -10.06
C ASP A 154 29.43 16.30 -8.60
N GLU A 155 28.61 16.71 -7.63
CA GLU A 155 28.85 16.44 -6.21
C GLU A 155 28.16 15.13 -5.82
N ALA A 156 28.97 14.12 -5.48
CA ALA A 156 28.47 12.86 -4.94
C ALA A 156 27.81 13.10 -3.58
N VAL A 157 26.68 12.43 -3.34
CA VAL A 157 25.98 12.43 -2.06
C VAL A 157 26.07 11.03 -1.47
N ASP A 158 26.64 10.93 -0.27
CA ASP A 158 26.83 9.66 0.42
C ASP A 158 25.51 8.98 0.76
N CYS A 159 25.54 7.64 0.72
CA CYS A 159 24.41 6.83 1.14
C CYS A 159 24.30 6.84 2.67
N PRO A 160 23.09 6.97 3.23
CA PRO A 160 22.92 6.96 4.67
C PRO A 160 23.28 5.59 5.25
N GLY A 161 24.22 5.56 6.20
CA GLY A 161 24.67 4.34 6.88
C GLY A 161 25.99 3.75 6.39
N ASP A 162 26.63 4.39 5.40
CA ASP A 162 28.05 4.16 5.05
C ASP A 162 29.01 4.82 6.08
#